data_AF-A0A8T5T563-F1
#
_entry.id   AF-A0A8T5T563-F1
#
_cell.length_a   1.000
_cell.length_b   1.000
_cell.length_c   1.000
_cell.angle_alpha   90.00
_cell.angle_beta   90.00
_cell.angle_gamma   90.00
#
_symmetry.space_group_name_H-M   'P 1'
#
loop_
_entity.id
_entity.type
_entity.pdbx_description
1 polymer ?
#
loop_
_entity_poly.entity_id
_entity_poly.type
_entity_poly.pdbx_seq_one_letter_code
_entity_poly.pdbx_strand_id
1 'polypeptide(L)'
;ASHHEWKFIYNEAGDLPLPFYSRQFKGLKYREYDTSMCTYCSMINGLLLVLLKNAWNGDTFGGIEFLTGKIMEPSPGMNKTILVGQCQYNKNKDHPNINELVPIRGCPPSMEDIQNAFETCGIKVNPLMFQGDGTDAGGVIFLQKYKGKPEFKESFYKIK
;
A
#
# COMPACT_ATOMS: atom_id res chain seq x y z
N ALA A 1 10.75 26.44 3.12
CA ALA A 1 9.99 25.20 3.34
C ALA A 1 8.51 25.53 3.16
N SER A 2 7.78 24.81 2.32
CA SER A 2 6.33 24.94 2.21
C SER A 2 5.66 24.16 3.34
N HIS A 3 4.48 24.60 3.80
CA HIS A 3 3.66 23.82 4.74
C HIS A 3 3.34 22.46 4.12
N HIS A 4 3.75 21.38 4.78
CA HIS A 4 3.39 20.03 4.38
C HIS A 4 2.13 19.65 5.15
N GLU A 5 1.01 19.49 4.44
CA GLU A 5 -0.17 18.89 5.06
C GLU A 5 0.12 17.42 5.43
N TRP A 6 -0.47 16.97 6.52
CA TRP A 6 -0.29 15.62 7.05
C TRP A 6 -1.02 14.55 6.22
N LYS A 7 -1.83 14.98 5.24
CA LYS A 7 -2.68 14.14 4.42
C LYS A 7 -2.09 14.00 3.02
N PHE A 8 -2.08 12.76 2.50
CA PHE A 8 -1.79 12.55 1.08
C PHE A 8 -2.88 13.23 0.24
N ILE A 9 -2.48 13.94 -0.81
CA ILE A 9 -3.45 14.51 -1.75
C ILE A 9 -3.97 13.38 -2.64
N TYR A 10 -5.30 13.32 -2.82
CA TYR A 10 -5.98 12.37 -3.70
C TYR A 10 -6.53 13.10 -4.93
N ASN A 11 -6.91 12.35 -5.96
CA ASN A 11 -7.71 12.88 -7.06
C ASN A 11 -9.10 13.35 -6.58
N GLU A 12 -9.84 14.07 -7.44
CA GLU A 12 -11.18 14.59 -7.10
C GLU A 12 -12.16 13.48 -6.69
N ALA A 13 -12.01 12.27 -7.24
CA ALA A 13 -12.83 11.12 -6.89
C ALA A 13 -12.49 10.50 -5.52
N GLY A 14 -11.35 10.86 -4.92
CA GLY A 14 -10.89 10.32 -3.63
C GLY A 14 -10.50 8.85 -3.68
N ASP A 15 -10.33 8.27 -4.88
CA ASP A 15 -10.12 6.83 -5.09
C ASP A 15 -8.70 6.49 -5.57
N LEU A 16 -7.84 7.49 -5.71
CA LEU A 16 -6.45 7.27 -6.06
C LEU A 16 -5.55 8.42 -5.53
N PRO A 17 -4.41 8.12 -4.89
CA PRO A 17 -3.43 9.14 -4.52
C PRO A 17 -2.97 9.94 -5.74
N LEU A 18 -2.81 11.26 -5.58
CA LEU A 18 -2.46 12.17 -6.66
C LEU A 18 -1.18 11.73 -7.41
N PRO A 19 -0.10 11.27 -6.76
CA PRO A 19 1.07 10.78 -7.49
C PRO A 19 0.80 9.58 -8.40
N PHE A 20 -0.18 8.74 -8.07
CA PHE A 20 -0.57 7.58 -8.90
C PHE A 20 -1.48 8.04 -10.03
N TYR A 21 -2.42 8.94 -9.73
CA TYR A 21 -3.29 9.56 -10.72
C TYR A 21 -2.49 10.33 -11.78
N SER A 22 -1.54 11.18 -11.38
CA SER A 22 -0.66 11.93 -12.29
C SER A 22 0.22 11.03 -13.15
N ARG A 23 0.49 9.79 -12.69
CA ARG A 23 1.23 8.76 -13.44
C ARG A 23 0.32 7.85 -14.27
N GLN A 24 -0.98 8.18 -14.35
CA GLN A 24 -1.98 7.45 -15.13
C GLN A 24 -2.13 6.00 -14.71
N PHE A 25 -2.03 5.71 -13.40
CA PHE A 25 -2.43 4.41 -12.87
C PHE A 25 -3.90 4.18 -13.21
N LYS A 26 -4.22 3.03 -13.79
CA LYS A 26 -5.59 2.66 -14.19
C LYS A 26 -5.95 1.30 -13.60
N GLY A 27 -7.25 1.05 -13.43
CA GLY A 27 -7.75 -0.24 -12.94
C GLY A 27 -7.43 -0.53 -11.47
N LEU A 28 -7.17 0.52 -10.69
CA LEU A 28 -6.86 0.45 -9.27
C LEU A 28 -7.71 1.50 -8.54
N LYS A 29 -8.39 1.09 -7.47
CA LYS A 29 -8.93 2.00 -6.45
C LYS A 29 -8.17 1.84 -5.15
N TYR A 30 -7.57 2.92 -4.71
CA TYR A 30 -6.95 3.03 -3.40
C TYR A 30 -7.53 4.28 -2.75
N ARG A 31 -8.62 4.12 -1.99
CA ARG A 31 -9.34 5.25 -1.39
C ARG A 31 -8.52 5.92 -0.30
N GLU A 32 -8.86 7.17 -0.03
CA GLU A 32 -8.33 7.89 1.10
C GLU A 32 -8.61 7.14 2.41
N TYR A 33 -7.57 7.00 3.24
CA TYR A 33 -7.68 6.39 4.55
C TYR A 33 -8.49 7.26 5.50
N ASP A 34 -9.24 6.61 6.38
CA ASP A 34 -10.07 7.28 7.38
C ASP A 34 -9.45 7.17 8.79
N THR A 35 -10.05 7.88 9.76
CA THR A 35 -9.54 7.98 11.14
C THR A 35 -9.66 6.69 11.96
N SER A 36 -10.33 5.65 11.45
CA SER A 36 -10.43 4.34 12.10
C SER A 36 -9.26 3.40 11.79
N MET A 37 -8.35 3.78 10.89
CA MET A 37 -7.10 3.07 10.66
C MET A 37 -6.18 3.19 11.89
N CYS A 38 -5.76 2.05 12.44
CA CYS A 38 -4.83 2.03 13.58
C CYS A 38 -3.38 2.29 13.15
N THR A 39 -2.51 2.64 14.11
CA THR A 39 -1.09 2.91 13.89
C THR A 39 -0.36 1.79 13.15
N TYR A 40 -0.64 0.52 13.49
CA TYR A 40 -0.03 -0.63 12.83
C TYR A 40 -0.46 -0.76 11.36
N CYS A 41 -1.75 -0.64 11.07
CA CYS A 41 -2.24 -0.65 9.69
C CYS A 41 -1.77 0.59 8.90
N SER A 42 -1.53 1.73 9.56
CA SER A 42 -0.96 2.91 8.92
C SER A 42 0.45 2.66 8.39
N MET A 43 1.28 1.89 9.10
CA MET A 43 2.60 1.49 8.61
C MET A 43 2.48 0.60 7.36
N ILE A 44 1.58 -0.38 7.41
CA ILE A 44 1.31 -1.29 6.28
C ILE A 44 0.75 -0.52 5.08
N ASN A 45 -0.14 0.46 5.29
CA ASN A 45 -0.69 1.30 4.24
C ASN A 45 0.42 2.02 3.45
N GLY A 46 1.39 2.61 4.15
CA GLY A 46 2.56 3.23 3.52
C GLY A 46 3.38 2.24 2.68
N LEU A 47 3.62 1.04 3.20
CA LEU A 47 4.30 -0.02 2.46
C LEU A 47 3.53 -0.45 1.19
N LEU A 48 2.22 -0.67 1.29
CA LEU A 48 1.38 -1.05 0.15
C LEU A 48 1.49 -0.04 -0.99
N LEU A 49 1.45 1.26 -0.67
CA LEU A 49 1.63 2.33 -1.66
C LEU A 49 3.03 2.29 -2.31
N VAL A 50 4.09 2.03 -1.53
CA VAL A 50 5.44 1.86 -2.08
C VAL A 50 5.52 0.64 -3.00
N LEU A 51 4.95 -0.50 -2.62
CA LEU A 51 4.95 -1.71 -3.43
C LEU A 51 4.17 -1.50 -4.74
N LEU A 52 2.99 -0.90 -4.70
CA LEU A 52 2.20 -0.54 -5.87
C LEU A 52 2.96 0.40 -6.81
N LYS A 53 3.63 1.42 -6.26
CA LYS A 53 4.45 2.33 -7.04
C LYS A 53 5.59 1.60 -7.77
N ASN A 54 6.21 0.63 -7.13
CA ASN A 54 7.33 -0.13 -7.71
C ASN A 54 6.86 -1.23 -8.67
N ALA A 55 5.66 -1.77 -8.49
CA ALA A 55 5.05 -2.73 -9.41
C ALA A 55 4.59 -2.09 -10.73
N TRP A 56 4.40 -0.77 -10.74
CA TRP A 56 3.94 -0.04 -11.91
C TRP A 56 4.97 -0.06 -13.04
N ASN A 57 4.58 -0.68 -14.15
CA ASN A 57 5.35 -0.77 -15.39
C ASN A 57 4.67 -0.05 -16.58
N GLY A 58 3.51 0.58 -16.36
CA GLY A 58 2.70 1.20 -17.42
C GLY A 58 1.40 0.45 -17.75
N ASP A 59 1.26 -0.80 -17.31
CA ASP A 59 0.08 -1.63 -17.60
C ASP A 59 -1.09 -1.33 -16.66
N THR A 60 -2.31 -1.39 -17.19
CA THR A 60 -3.52 -1.21 -16.37
C THR A 60 -3.68 -2.35 -15.38
N PHE A 61 -3.92 -2.02 -14.10
CA PHE A 61 -4.23 -3.02 -13.08
C PHE A 61 -5.56 -3.71 -13.37
N GLY A 62 -5.73 -4.93 -12.84
CA GLY A 62 -6.85 -5.81 -13.16
C GLY A 62 -8.21 -5.43 -12.54
N GLY A 63 -8.50 -4.16 -12.27
CA GLY A 63 -9.73 -3.73 -11.60
C GLY A 63 -9.74 -4.12 -10.13
N ILE A 64 -8.72 -3.67 -9.38
CA ILE A 64 -8.47 -4.05 -7.99
C ILE A 64 -8.83 -2.88 -7.07
N GLU A 65 -9.45 -3.14 -5.91
CA GLU A 65 -9.57 -2.13 -4.84
C GLU A 65 -8.93 -2.58 -3.54
N PHE A 66 -8.40 -1.61 -2.78
CA PHE A 66 -7.88 -1.82 -1.42
C PHE A 66 -8.83 -1.17 -0.42
N LEU A 67 -9.28 -1.95 0.56
CA LEU A 67 -10.06 -1.47 1.70
C LEU A 67 -9.18 -1.46 2.95
N THR A 68 -9.19 -0.35 3.67
CA THR A 68 -8.41 -0.15 4.89
C THR A 68 -9.28 0.45 6.00
N GLY A 69 -8.76 0.57 7.21
CA GLY A 69 -9.54 1.06 8.35
C GLY A 69 -10.64 0.09 8.77
N LYS A 70 -11.73 0.61 9.34
CA LYS A 70 -12.87 -0.18 9.85
C LYS A 70 -14.18 0.15 9.16
N ILE A 71 -14.26 1.28 8.45
CA ILE A 71 -15.54 1.81 7.97
C ILE A 71 -15.72 1.75 6.45
N MET A 72 -14.65 1.51 5.67
CA MET A 72 -14.79 1.37 4.22
C MET A 72 -15.73 0.21 3.83
N GLU A 73 -16.44 0.40 2.72
CA GLU A 73 -17.37 -0.58 2.10
C GLU A 73 -16.92 -0.88 0.66
N PRO A 74 -16.98 -2.14 0.19
CA PRO A 74 -16.58 -2.50 -1.18
C PRO A 74 -17.37 -1.75 -2.26
N SER A 75 -16.65 -1.32 -3.29
CA SER A 75 -17.23 -0.64 -4.44
C SER A 75 -17.87 -1.66 -5.39
N PRO A 76 -19.05 -1.39 -5.96
CA PRO A 76 -19.59 -2.25 -7.01
C PRO A 76 -18.70 -2.21 -8.27
N GLY A 77 -18.62 -3.35 -8.97
CA GLY A 77 -17.97 -3.47 -10.27
C GLY A 77 -16.45 -3.67 -10.25
N MET A 78 -15.84 -3.85 -9.07
CA MET A 78 -14.42 -4.23 -8.97
C MET A 78 -14.26 -5.75 -9.21
N ASN A 79 -13.18 -6.13 -9.88
CA ASN A 79 -12.88 -7.54 -10.13
C ASN A 79 -12.38 -8.22 -8.86
N LYS A 80 -11.46 -7.57 -8.14
CA LYS A 80 -10.86 -8.08 -6.90
C LYS A 80 -10.93 -7.03 -5.79
N THR A 81 -11.33 -7.45 -4.60
CA THR A 81 -11.37 -6.61 -3.39
C THR A 81 -10.35 -7.12 -2.39
N ILE A 82 -9.37 -6.27 -2.07
CA ILE A 82 -8.36 -6.56 -1.06
C ILE A 82 -8.82 -6.02 0.29
N LEU A 83 -9.08 -6.92 1.25
CA LEU A 83 -9.43 -6.54 2.63
C LEU A 83 -8.18 -6.51 3.49
N VAL A 84 -7.72 -5.31 3.85
CA VAL A 84 -6.48 -5.12 4.62
C VAL A 84 -6.75 -5.17 6.12
N GLY A 85 -6.24 -6.22 6.75
CA GLY A 85 -6.34 -6.45 8.19
C GLY A 85 -7.66 -7.09 8.62
N GLN A 86 -7.65 -7.60 9.84
CA GLN A 86 -8.79 -8.31 10.42
C GLN A 86 -10.06 -7.43 10.51
N CYS A 87 -9.92 -6.12 10.69
CA CYS A 87 -11.06 -5.20 10.77
C CYS A 87 -11.88 -5.21 9.47
N GLN A 88 -11.20 -5.07 8.32
CA GLN A 88 -11.86 -5.11 7.01
C GLN A 88 -12.39 -6.51 6.70
N TYR A 89 -11.63 -7.56 7.00
CA TYR A 89 -12.07 -8.93 6.79
C TYR A 89 -13.37 -9.25 7.56
N ASN A 90 -13.40 -8.95 8.86
CA ASN A 90 -14.57 -9.25 9.70
C ASN A 90 -15.82 -8.50 9.25
N LYS A 91 -15.66 -7.27 8.75
CA LYS A 91 -16.76 -6.45 8.30
C LYS A 91 -17.29 -6.89 6.93
N ASN A 92 -16.39 -7.13 5.97
CA ASN A 92 -16.74 -7.14 4.56
C ASN A 92 -16.59 -8.49 3.85
N LYS A 93 -16.09 -9.56 4.50
CA LYS A 93 -15.82 -10.86 3.84
C LYS A 93 -17.01 -11.45 3.07
N ASP A 94 -18.25 -11.15 3.47
CA ASP A 94 -19.49 -11.65 2.86
C ASP A 94 -20.26 -10.56 2.10
N HIS A 95 -19.64 -9.41 1.82
CA HIS A 95 -20.31 -8.25 1.24
C HIS A 95 -20.66 -8.48 -0.25
N PRO A 96 -21.91 -8.18 -0.69
CA PRO A 96 -22.41 -8.58 -2.02
C PRO A 96 -21.71 -7.90 -3.20
N ASN A 97 -21.08 -6.74 -2.99
CA ASN A 97 -20.30 -6.06 -4.03
C ASN A 97 -18.91 -6.68 -4.28
N ILE A 98 -18.48 -7.64 -3.45
CA ILE A 98 -17.21 -8.33 -3.64
C ILE A 98 -17.40 -9.46 -4.65
N ASN A 99 -16.72 -9.33 -5.79
CA ASN A 99 -16.72 -10.37 -6.83
C ASN A 99 -15.69 -11.47 -6.51
N GLU A 100 -14.44 -11.07 -6.28
CA GLU A 100 -13.37 -11.94 -5.79
C GLU A 100 -12.71 -11.31 -4.55
N LEU A 101 -12.73 -12.05 -3.44
CA LEU A 101 -12.13 -11.64 -2.18
C LEU A 101 -10.65 -12.01 -2.12
N VAL A 102 -9.78 -11.04 -1.84
CA VAL A 102 -8.35 -11.25 -1.58
C VAL A 102 -8.01 -10.75 -0.17
N PRO A 103 -7.98 -11.64 0.84
CA PRO A 103 -7.80 -11.21 2.22
C PRO A 103 -6.31 -11.04 2.58
N ILE A 104 -5.93 -9.90 3.13
CA ILE A 104 -4.64 -9.71 3.81
C ILE A 104 -4.92 -9.72 5.31
N ARG A 105 -4.97 -10.93 5.90
CA ARG A 105 -5.42 -11.13 7.29
C ARG A 105 -4.32 -10.71 8.29
N GLY A 106 -4.71 -10.52 9.55
CA GLY A 106 -3.79 -10.17 10.64
C GLY A 106 -4.03 -8.79 11.25
N CYS A 107 -3.36 -8.53 12.37
CA CYS A 107 -3.42 -7.26 13.11
C CYS A 107 -2.06 -6.95 13.78
N PRO A 108 -1.08 -6.40 13.03
CA PRO A 108 -1.12 -6.09 11.60
C PRO A 108 -0.93 -7.33 10.70
N PRO A 109 -1.24 -7.22 9.40
CA PRO A 109 -0.95 -8.27 8.44
C PRO A 109 0.53 -8.61 8.27
N SER A 110 0.82 -9.86 7.90
CA SER A 110 2.18 -10.34 7.63
C SER A 110 2.66 -9.95 6.22
N MET A 111 3.99 -9.94 6.00
CA MET A 111 4.55 -9.71 4.66
C MET A 111 4.19 -10.83 3.68
N GLU A 112 4.09 -12.07 4.17
CA GLU A 112 3.68 -13.22 3.37
C GLU A 112 2.23 -13.05 2.88
N ASP A 113 1.30 -12.60 3.73
CA ASP A 113 -0.08 -12.32 3.32
C ASP A 113 -0.14 -11.22 2.26
N ILE A 114 0.71 -10.19 2.37
CA ILE A 114 0.79 -9.12 1.38
C ILE A 114 1.32 -9.67 0.04
N GLN A 115 2.39 -10.47 0.09
CA GLN A 115 2.97 -11.08 -1.11
C GLN A 115 1.94 -11.98 -1.83
N ASN A 116 1.29 -12.87 -1.08
CA ASN A 116 0.27 -13.78 -1.62
C ASN A 116 -0.90 -12.99 -2.26
N ALA A 117 -1.35 -11.91 -1.62
CA ALA A 117 -2.40 -11.06 -2.17
C ALA A 117 -1.97 -10.35 -3.47
N PHE A 118 -0.73 -9.88 -3.53
CA PHE A 118 -0.19 -9.22 -4.73
C PHE A 118 -0.05 -10.20 -5.89
N GLU A 119 0.48 -11.40 -5.63
CA GLU A 119 0.57 -12.49 -6.60
C GLU A 119 -0.82 -12.89 -7.12
N THR A 120 -1.80 -13.08 -6.22
CA THR A 120 -3.21 -13.36 -6.56
C THR A 120 -3.81 -12.28 -7.47
N CYS A 121 -3.43 -11.02 -7.25
CA CYS A 121 -3.89 -9.90 -8.04
C CYS A 121 -3.09 -9.67 -9.34
N GLY A 122 -2.06 -10.47 -9.61
CA GLY A 122 -1.16 -10.27 -10.75
C GLY A 122 -0.26 -9.04 -10.62
N ILE A 123 -0.11 -8.48 -9.41
CA ILE A 123 0.76 -7.34 -9.13
C ILE A 123 2.19 -7.85 -8.95
N LYS A 124 3.03 -7.61 -9.96
CA LYS A 124 4.43 -8.07 -9.95
C LYS A 124 5.28 -7.11 -9.14
N VAL A 125 5.74 -7.55 -7.98
CA VAL A 125 6.70 -6.83 -7.13
C VAL A 125 8.02 -7.60 -7.10
N ASN A 126 9.14 -6.87 -7.09
CA ASN A 126 10.45 -7.49 -6.92
C ASN A 126 10.49 -8.23 -5.56
N PRO A 127 10.79 -9.55 -5.51
CA PRO A 127 10.82 -10.31 -4.26
C PRO A 127 11.75 -9.74 -3.18
N LEU A 128 12.80 -9.01 -3.58
CA LEU A 128 13.71 -8.32 -2.66
C LEU A 128 12.98 -7.29 -1.76
N MET A 129 11.80 -6.81 -2.18
CA MET A 129 11.00 -5.86 -1.40
C MET A 129 10.30 -6.52 -0.19
N PHE A 130 10.23 -7.85 -0.17
CA PHE A 130 9.67 -8.63 0.92
C PHE A 130 10.76 -9.30 1.79
N GLN A 131 12.04 -9.12 1.44
CA GLN A 131 13.17 -9.68 2.19
C GLN A 131 13.57 -8.75 3.34
N GLY A 132 13.82 -9.32 4.52
CA GLY A 132 14.12 -8.61 5.76
C GLY A 132 12.90 -8.43 6.67
N ASP A 133 13.11 -7.84 7.85
CA ASP A 133 12.05 -7.27 8.67
C ASP A 133 11.48 -6.07 7.92
N GLY A 134 10.37 -6.25 7.20
CA GLY A 134 9.84 -5.33 6.18
C GLY A 134 9.59 -3.85 6.59
N THR A 135 9.92 -3.46 7.82
CA THR A 135 10.15 -2.08 8.25
C THR A 135 11.41 -1.45 7.64
N ASP A 136 12.45 -2.23 7.36
CA ASP A 136 13.74 -1.72 6.90
C ASP A 136 13.84 -1.63 5.37
N ALA A 137 13.00 -2.35 4.62
CA ALA A 137 12.96 -2.27 3.16
C ALA A 137 12.66 -0.85 2.67
N GLY A 138 11.73 -0.14 3.33
CA GLY A 138 11.48 1.28 3.07
C GLY A 138 12.71 2.14 3.38
N GLY A 139 13.34 1.90 4.53
CA GLY A 139 14.58 2.56 4.94
C GLY A 139 15.70 2.39 3.91
N VAL A 140 15.99 1.17 3.48
CA VAL A 140 17.01 0.85 2.47
C VAL A 140 16.73 1.55 1.15
N ILE A 141 15.49 1.50 0.64
CA ILE A 141 15.09 2.19 -0.60
C ILE A 141 15.32 3.70 -0.49
N PHE A 142 14.94 4.31 0.63
CA PHE A 142 15.16 5.73 0.85
C PHE A 142 16.62 6.08 1.14
N LEU A 143 17.42 5.16 1.68
CA LEU A 143 18.84 5.34 1.93
C LEU A 143 19.67 5.27 0.64
N GLN A 144 19.25 4.49 -0.37
CA GLN A 144 19.98 4.39 -1.64
C GLN A 144 20.23 5.77 -2.30
N LYS A 145 19.31 6.73 -2.13
CA LYS A 145 19.47 8.09 -2.71
C LYS A 145 20.61 8.90 -2.08
N TYR A 146 21.15 8.46 -0.94
CA TYR A 146 22.28 9.08 -0.25
C TYR A 146 23.61 8.39 -0.51
N LYS A 147 23.61 7.24 -1.21
CA LYS A 147 24.83 6.50 -1.50
C LYS A 147 25.79 7.35 -2.35
N GLY A 148 27.03 7.51 -1.88
CA GLY A 148 28.08 8.28 -2.57
C GLY A 148 27.98 9.80 -2.43
N LYS A 149 27.04 10.32 -1.63
CA LYS A 149 26.93 11.76 -1.37
C LYS A 149 27.93 12.21 -0.30
N PRO A 150 28.78 13.23 -0.55
CA PRO A 150 29.80 13.66 0.41
C PRO A 150 29.21 14.18 1.73
N GLU A 151 27.97 14.70 1.70
CA GLU A 151 27.24 15.15 2.88
C GLU A 151 26.69 14.01 3.75
N PHE A 152 26.67 12.76 3.26
CA PHE A 152 26.16 11.61 4.01
C PHE A 152 27.32 10.77 4.57
N LYS A 153 27.44 10.71 5.90
CA LYS A 153 28.43 9.89 6.59
C LYS A 153 27.75 8.76 7.36
N GLU A 154 27.88 7.52 6.87
CA GLU A 154 27.30 6.33 7.52
C GLU A 154 27.72 6.17 8.98
N SER A 155 28.91 6.64 9.35
CA SER A 155 29.44 6.55 10.71
C SER A 155 28.58 7.28 11.75
N PHE A 156 27.73 8.23 11.36
CA PHE A 156 26.84 8.95 12.27
C PHE A 156 25.58 8.15 12.65
N TYR A 157 25.32 7.03 11.97
CA TYR A 157 24.08 6.25 12.11
C TYR A 157 24.32 4.81 12.53
N LYS A 158 25.56 4.46 12.92
CA LYS A 158 25.92 3.17 13.51
C LYS A 158 26.15 3.37 15.00
N ILE A 159 25.42 2.65 15.84
CA ILE A 159 25.69 2.58 17.28
C ILE A 159 26.85 1.58 17.46
N LYS A 160 27.86 1.97 18.24
CA LYS A 160 29.00 1.10 18.59
C LYS A 160 28.63 0.14 19.70
#